data_AF-A0A2Z6AU83-F1
#
_entry.id   AF-A0A2Z6AU83-F1
#
_cell.length_a   1.000
_cell.length_b   1.000
_cell.length_c   1.000
_cell.angle_alpha   90.00
_cell.angle_beta   90.00
_cell.angle_gamma   90.00
#
_symmetry.space_group_name_H-M   'P 1'
#
loop_
_entity.id
_entity.type
_entity.pdbx_description
1 polymer ?
#
loop_
_entity_poly.entity_id
_entity_poly.type
_entity_poly.pdbx_seq_one_letter_code
_entity_poly.pdbx_strand_id
1 'polypeptide(L)'
;MGVFSRFKDIVGSNLNVLLDKAEDPRKLIRLMVREMEETLVELKASCAKTMAERKNLEREREAITEQTEKWAARAELAVDKGRDDLAREALVEKSAFVRRLDALDEEALYMDGLVEQAREDISRLEDKMHAAREKQRLLEQRHARATQRRSAGRTLTRVESSDVMLRFDRFENRIEHLEAEAELAAPKQRLDLEDEFSLLEKEDSIKDELSALKKSRKPAGGKVEKKD
;
A
#
# COMPACT_ATOMS: atom_id res chain seq x y z
N MET A 1 23.46 12.07 6.81
CA MET A 1 22.33 12.93 7.24
C MET A 1 21.83 12.43 8.57
N GLY A 2 21.54 13.32 9.53
CA GLY A 2 21.03 12.91 10.85
C GLY A 2 19.61 12.35 10.79
N VAL A 3 19.24 11.53 11.78
CA VAL A 3 17.91 10.90 11.93
C VAL A 3 16.78 11.94 11.85
N PHE A 4 16.95 13.07 12.54
CA PHE A 4 15.97 14.17 12.56
C PHE A 4 15.81 14.87 11.21
N SER A 5 16.87 14.96 10.41
CA SER A 5 16.79 15.52 9.05
C SER A 5 15.95 14.60 8.17
N ARG A 6 16.23 13.29 8.19
CA ARG A 6 15.45 12.29 7.45
C ARG A 6 13.99 12.30 7.87
N PHE A 7 13.71 12.30 9.17
CA PHE A 7 12.35 12.43 9.69
C PHE A 7 11.64 13.69 9.16
N LYS A 8 12.28 14.86 9.23
CA LYS A 8 11.71 16.12 8.76
C LYS A 8 11.41 16.09 7.26
N ASP A 9 12.31 15.52 6.46
CA ASP A 9 12.10 15.34 5.03
C ASP A 9 10.94 14.39 4.75
N ILE A 10 10.86 13.28 5.48
CA ILE A 10 9.77 12.31 5.40
C ILE A 10 8.43 12.96 5.75
N VAL A 11 8.32 13.63 6.90
CA VAL A 11 7.07 14.27 7.36
C VAL A 11 6.71 15.51 6.55
N GLY A 12 7.68 16.25 6.03
CA GLY A 12 7.46 17.38 5.12
C GLY A 12 7.08 16.98 3.69
N SER A 13 7.47 15.77 3.25
CA SER A 13 7.22 15.34 1.87
C SER A 13 5.74 15.11 1.57
N ASN A 14 5.26 15.61 0.44
CA ASN A 14 3.93 15.23 -0.06
C ASN A 14 4.05 13.93 -0.85
N LEU A 15 3.56 12.83 -0.26
CA LEU A 15 3.63 11.51 -0.86
C LEU A 15 2.98 11.45 -2.25
N ASN A 16 1.91 12.21 -2.50
CA ASN A 16 1.26 12.24 -3.83
C ASN A 16 2.18 12.84 -4.88
N VAL A 17 2.79 14.00 -4.58
CA VAL A 17 3.70 14.69 -5.49
C VAL A 17 4.92 13.84 -5.84
N LEU A 18 5.45 13.09 -4.86
CA LEU A 18 6.56 12.18 -5.08
C LEU A 18 6.17 11.00 -5.98
N LEU A 19 4.98 10.42 -5.77
CA LEU A 19 4.48 9.31 -6.59
C LEU A 19 4.13 9.73 -8.01
N ASP A 20 3.58 10.92 -8.22
CA ASP A 20 3.20 11.43 -9.54
C ASP A 20 4.41 11.65 -10.45
N LYS A 21 5.58 11.93 -9.87
CA LYS A 21 6.84 12.12 -10.59
C LYS A 21 7.67 10.84 -10.73
N ALA A 22 7.24 9.74 -10.11
CA ALA A 22 8.00 8.51 -10.08
C ALA A 22 7.77 7.68 -11.34
N GLU A 23 8.86 7.19 -11.94
CA GLU A 23 8.78 6.23 -13.05
C GLU A 23 8.21 4.88 -12.60
N ASP A 24 8.59 4.42 -11.40
CA ASP A 24 7.98 3.27 -10.73
C ASP A 24 7.45 3.66 -9.33
N PRO A 25 6.17 4.08 -9.22
CA PRO A 25 5.57 4.47 -7.95
C PRO A 25 5.45 3.31 -6.95
N ARG A 26 5.43 2.05 -7.40
CA ARG A 26 5.38 0.88 -6.51
C ARG A 26 6.71 0.64 -5.83
N LYS A 27 7.80 0.75 -6.58
CA LYS A 27 9.15 0.62 -6.02
C LYS A 27 9.45 1.78 -5.06
N LEU A 28 9.10 3.01 -5.47
CA LEU A 28 9.32 4.20 -4.64
C LEU A 28 8.61 4.09 -3.29
N ILE A 29 7.30 3.79 -3.28
CA ILE A 29 6.55 3.72 -2.02
C ILE A 29 7.06 2.64 -1.08
N ARG A 30 7.51 1.50 -1.62
CA ARG A 30 8.10 0.41 -0.82
C ARG A 30 9.42 0.85 -0.17
N LEU A 31 10.26 1.59 -0.90
CA LEU A 31 11.49 2.16 -0.36
C LEU A 31 11.18 3.20 0.73
N MET A 32 10.20 4.07 0.52
CA MET A 32 9.78 5.06 1.50
C MET A 32 9.25 4.41 2.79
N VAL A 33 8.42 3.38 2.69
CA VAL A 33 7.91 2.65 3.87
C VAL A 33 9.06 2.03 4.65
N ARG A 34 10.05 1.43 3.97
CA ARG A 34 11.24 0.88 4.64
C ARG A 34 12.06 1.99 5.34
N GLU A 35 12.28 3.12 4.67
CA GLU A 35 13.02 4.24 5.27
C GLU A 35 12.29 4.84 6.48
N MET A 36 10.95 4.92 6.42
CA MET A 36 10.11 5.29 7.57
C MET A 36 10.25 4.29 8.72
N GLU A 37 10.25 2.98 8.44
CA GLU A 37 10.43 1.93 9.45
C GLU A 37 11.80 2.03 10.14
N GLU A 38 12.88 2.19 9.37
CA GLU A 38 14.24 2.37 9.90
C GLU A 38 14.32 3.64 10.76
N THR A 39 13.78 4.75 10.27
CA THR A 39 13.76 6.04 11.01
C THR A 39 12.92 5.93 12.29
N LEU A 40 11.83 5.17 12.28
CA LEU A 40 10.98 4.94 13.44
C LEU A 40 11.72 4.15 14.54
N VAL A 41 12.49 3.12 14.15
CA VAL A 41 13.30 2.35 15.10
C VAL A 41 14.36 3.24 15.75
N GLU A 42 15.04 4.06 14.96
CA GLU A 42 16.05 5.00 15.46
C GLU A 42 15.45 6.08 16.39
N LEU A 43 14.30 6.66 16.04
CA LEU A 43 13.60 7.62 16.89
C LEU A 43 13.17 6.99 18.21
N LYS A 44 12.64 5.77 18.18
CA LYS A 44 12.27 5.02 19.40
C LYS A 44 13.50 4.73 20.27
N ALA A 45 14.61 4.33 19.67
CA ALA A 45 15.87 4.10 20.39
C ALA A 45 16.40 5.39 21.03
N SER A 46 16.37 6.51 20.30
CA SER A 46 16.75 7.82 20.82
C SER A 46 15.85 8.25 21.99
N CYS A 47 14.54 8.11 21.83
CA CYS A 47 13.57 8.41 22.89
C CYS A 47 13.82 7.55 24.14
N ALA A 48 14.07 6.25 23.96
CA ALA A 48 14.38 5.35 25.07
C ALA A 48 15.67 5.74 25.80
N LYS A 49 16.69 6.19 25.06
CA LYS A 49 17.94 6.71 25.64
C LYS A 49 17.68 7.97 26.49
N THR A 50 16.92 8.93 25.98
CA THR A 50 16.56 10.15 26.72
C THR A 50 15.73 9.82 27.96
N MET A 51 14.81 8.86 27.88
CA MET A 51 14.05 8.38 29.05
C MET A 51 14.97 7.72 30.10
N ALA A 52 15.99 6.98 29.68
CA ALA A 52 16.96 6.38 30.58
C ALA A 52 17.83 7.44 31.27
N GLU A 53 18.28 8.46 30.53
CA GLU A 53 19.01 9.61 31.07
C GLU A 53 18.15 10.37 32.10
N ARG A 54 16.88 10.65 31.78
CA ARG A 54 15.91 11.25 32.71
C ARG A 54 15.74 10.46 34.00
N LYS A 55 15.73 9.13 33.92
CA LYS A 55 15.63 8.25 35.09
C LYS A 55 16.93 8.23 35.92
N ASN A 56 18.08 8.41 35.28
CA ASN A 56 19.34 8.55 36.01
C ASN A 56 19.39 9.88 36.76
N LEU A 57 18.93 10.98 36.15
CA LEU A 57 18.79 12.28 36.83
C LEU A 57 17.86 12.19 38.04
N GLU A 58 16.75 11.44 37.94
CA GLU A 58 15.84 11.21 39.06
C GLU A 58 16.53 10.51 40.24
N ARG A 59 17.31 9.47 39.97
CA ARG A 59 18.09 8.76 41.02
C ARG A 59 19.16 9.64 41.64
N GLU A 60 19.83 10.46 40.83
CA GLU A 60 20.81 11.42 41.34
C GLU A 60 20.14 12.46 42.25
N ARG A 61 18.99 12.97 41.82
CA ARG A 61 18.17 13.91 42.60
C ARG A 61 17.76 13.29 43.94
N GLU A 62 17.29 12.05 43.97
CA GLU A 62 16.97 11.33 45.21
C GLU A 62 18.18 11.28 46.16
N ALA A 63 19.36 10.90 45.65
CA ALA A 63 20.58 10.81 46.43
C ALA A 63 21.04 12.16 46.99
N ILE A 64 20.88 13.24 46.23
CA ILE A 64 21.19 14.61 46.68
C ILE A 64 20.14 15.13 47.65
N THR A 65 18.87 14.74 47.49
CA THR A 65 17.79 15.10 48.41
C THR A 65 18.07 14.52 49.81
N GLU A 66 18.46 13.26 49.90
CA GLU A 66 18.88 12.65 51.17
C GLU A 66 20.06 13.39 51.81
N GLN A 67 21.04 13.86 51.01
CA GLN A 67 22.18 14.61 51.52
C GLN A 67 21.73 15.98 52.06
N THR A 68 20.81 16.63 51.37
CA THR A 68 20.21 17.90 51.78
C THR A 68 19.47 17.75 53.12
N GLU A 69 18.69 16.68 53.27
CA GLU A 69 17.98 16.37 54.52
C GLU A 69 18.96 16.04 55.67
N LYS A 70 20.02 15.27 55.40
CA LYS A 70 21.07 14.98 56.38
C LYS A 70 21.74 16.26 56.89
N TRP A 71 22.04 17.22 56.01
CA TRP A 71 22.60 18.51 56.43
C TRP A 71 21.58 19.40 57.14
N ALA A 72 20.31 19.35 56.77
CA ALA A 72 19.24 20.02 57.51
C ALA A 72 19.14 19.52 58.96
N ALA A 73 19.08 18.20 59.15
CA ALA A 73 19.04 17.58 60.48
C ALA A 73 20.29 17.88 61.32
N ARG A 74 21.47 17.97 60.68
CA ARG A 74 22.71 18.39 61.35
C ARG A 74 22.66 19.85 61.81
N ALA A 75 22.11 20.74 60.99
CA ALA A 75 21.93 22.14 61.35
C ALA A 75 20.97 22.28 62.55
N GLU A 76 19.84 21.58 62.53
CA GLU A 76 18.88 21.54 63.64
C GLU A 76 19.54 21.03 64.94
N LEU A 77 20.26 19.91 64.87
CA LEU A 77 20.96 19.35 66.03
C LEU A 77 22.03 20.30 66.60
N ALA A 78 22.69 21.08 65.74
CA ALA A 78 23.69 22.07 66.16
C ALA A 78 23.03 23.24 66.91
N VAL A 79 21.87 23.72 66.41
CA VAL A 79 21.06 24.75 67.08
C VAL A 79 20.56 24.26 68.44
N ASP A 80 20.03 23.03 68.52
CA ASP A 80 19.55 22.44 69.78
C ASP A 80 20.66 22.35 70.85
N LYS A 81 21.91 22.23 70.40
CA LYS A 81 23.11 22.17 71.26
C LYS A 81 23.75 23.55 71.50
N GLY A 82 23.14 24.63 71.02
CA GLY A 82 23.66 26.00 71.15
C GLY A 82 24.97 26.25 70.40
N ARG A 83 25.25 25.47 69.34
CA ARG A 83 26.44 25.59 68.49
C ARG A 83 26.09 26.24 67.16
N ASP A 84 25.87 27.56 67.20
CA ASP A 84 25.46 28.36 66.04
C ASP A 84 26.51 28.40 64.92
N ASP A 85 27.78 28.23 65.25
CA ASP A 85 28.90 28.11 64.31
C ASP A 85 28.73 26.88 63.42
N LEU A 86 28.53 25.70 64.02
CA LEU A 86 28.30 24.44 63.30
C LEU A 86 26.96 24.45 62.55
N ALA A 87 25.94 25.10 63.10
CA ALA A 87 24.66 25.25 62.41
C ALA A 87 24.82 26.05 61.10
N ARG A 88 25.60 27.14 61.13
CA ARG A 88 25.89 27.94 59.93
C ARG A 88 26.66 27.14 58.88
N GLU A 89 27.68 26.40 59.28
CA GLU A 89 28.44 25.54 58.36
C GLU A 89 27.55 24.47 57.71
N ALA A 90 26.71 23.79 58.48
CA ALA A 90 25.76 22.81 57.97
C ALA A 90 24.74 23.43 56.99
N LEU A 91 24.29 24.66 57.24
CA LEU A 91 23.41 25.39 56.32
C LEU A 91 24.12 25.82 55.03
N VAL A 92 25.41 26.15 55.08
CA VAL A 92 26.22 26.44 53.88
C VAL A 92 26.30 25.19 53.00
N GLU A 93 26.61 24.02 53.58
CA GLU A 93 26.64 22.75 52.86
C GLU A 93 25.26 22.40 52.28
N LYS A 94 24.19 22.51 53.09
CA LYS A 94 22.81 22.34 52.62
C LYS A 94 22.52 23.24 51.41
N SER A 95 22.92 24.52 51.45
CA SER A 95 22.69 25.46 50.35
C SER A 95 23.40 25.07 49.06
N ALA A 96 24.53 24.36 49.14
CA ALA A 96 25.25 23.85 47.97
C ALA A 96 24.48 22.69 47.33
N PHE A 97 23.93 21.77 48.15
CA PHE A 97 23.10 20.68 47.64
C PHE A 97 21.76 21.16 47.08
N VAL A 98 21.12 22.16 47.69
CA VAL A 98 19.89 22.77 47.15
C VAL A 98 20.14 23.34 45.75
N ARG A 99 21.23 24.10 45.55
CA ARG A 99 21.59 24.61 44.22
C ARG A 99 21.83 23.51 43.20
N ARG A 100 22.36 22.36 43.62
CA ARG A 100 22.53 21.19 42.75
C ARG A 100 21.18 20.53 42.42
N LEU A 101 20.24 20.48 43.37
CA LEU A 101 18.88 20.01 43.11
C LEU A 101 18.18 20.90 42.08
N ASP A 102 18.27 22.22 42.23
CA ASP A 102 17.67 23.15 41.27
C ASP A 102 18.20 22.92 39.85
N ALA A 103 19.52 22.72 39.69
CA ALA A 103 20.13 22.41 38.41
C ALA A 103 19.66 21.06 37.83
N LEU A 104 19.54 20.03 38.67
CA LEU A 104 19.02 18.72 38.25
C LEU A 104 17.54 18.80 37.85
N ASP A 105 16.74 19.63 38.52
CA ASP A 105 15.33 19.84 38.21
C ASP A 105 15.15 20.57 36.87
N GLU A 106 15.97 21.58 36.58
CA GLU A 106 16.02 22.23 35.26
C GLU A 106 16.39 21.25 34.14
N GLU A 107 17.41 20.42 34.37
CA GLU A 107 17.83 19.40 33.39
C GLU A 107 16.76 18.32 33.19
N ALA A 108 16.10 17.88 34.26
CA ALA A 108 15.00 16.93 34.20
C ALA A 108 13.82 17.46 33.39
N LEU A 109 13.44 18.73 33.60
CA LEU A 109 12.37 19.39 32.83
C LEU A 109 12.72 19.50 31.34
N TYR A 110 13.97 19.81 31.02
CA TYR A 110 14.45 19.83 29.64
C TYR A 110 14.33 18.44 28.98
N MET A 111 14.75 17.39 29.69
CA MET A 111 14.65 16.01 29.19
C MET A 111 13.20 15.55 29.04
N ASP A 112 12.30 15.93 29.95
CA ASP A 112 10.87 15.65 29.84
C ASP A 112 10.28 16.27 28.58
N GLY A 113 10.66 17.53 28.27
CA GLY A 113 10.29 18.18 27.01
C GLY A 113 10.79 17.46 25.76
N LEU A 114 12.03 16.96 25.78
CA LEU A 114 12.58 16.17 24.68
C LEU A 114 11.85 14.82 24.49
N VAL A 115 11.47 14.16 25.58
CA VAL A 115 10.71 12.90 25.53
C VAL A 115 9.33 13.13 24.93
N GLU A 116 8.62 14.17 25.35
CA GLU A 116 7.30 14.49 24.79
C GLU A 116 7.39 14.85 23.30
N GLN A 117 8.36 15.67 22.91
CA GLN A 117 8.59 15.98 21.50
C GLN A 117 8.90 14.72 20.68
N ALA A 118 9.75 13.82 21.20
CA ALA A 118 10.07 12.58 20.51
C ALA A 118 8.84 11.66 20.37
N ARG A 119 7.96 11.61 21.38
CA ARG A 119 6.69 10.85 21.31
C ARG A 119 5.77 11.39 20.23
N GLU A 120 5.62 12.71 20.15
CA GLU A 120 4.83 13.33 19.08
C GLU A 120 5.40 13.04 17.69
N ASP A 121 6.71 13.15 17.53
CA ASP A 121 7.39 12.87 16.26
C ASP A 121 7.25 11.40 15.85
N ILE A 122 7.34 10.47 16.81
CA ILE A 122 7.05 9.04 16.61
C ILE A 122 5.61 8.85 16.12
N SER A 123 4.62 9.45 16.79
CA SER A 123 3.22 9.34 16.39
C SER A 123 2.99 9.87 14.97
N ARG A 124 3.56 11.03 14.63
CA ARG A 124 3.45 11.62 13.29
C ARG A 124 4.07 10.72 12.22
N LEU A 125 5.19 10.06 12.52
CA LEU A 125 5.83 9.13 11.60
C LEU A 125 5.00 7.86 11.42
N GLU A 126 4.41 7.34 12.50
CA GLU A 126 3.52 6.17 12.46
C GLU A 126 2.29 6.45 11.59
N ASP A 127 1.62 7.59 11.79
CA ASP A 127 0.47 8.01 10.97
C ASP A 127 0.84 8.09 9.48
N LYS A 128 2.01 8.68 9.20
CA LYS A 128 2.48 8.82 7.82
C LYS A 128 2.84 7.48 7.19
N MET A 129 3.43 6.58 7.96
CA MET A 129 3.72 5.21 7.55
C MET A 129 2.44 4.42 7.29
N HIS A 130 1.40 4.60 8.11
CA HIS A 130 0.08 4.01 7.86
C HIS A 130 -0.50 4.48 6.52
N ALA A 131 -0.52 5.80 6.27
CA ALA A 131 -0.99 6.35 5.00
C ALA A 131 -0.17 5.87 3.79
N ALA A 132 1.15 5.71 3.94
CA ALA A 132 2.02 5.18 2.91
C ALA A 132 1.72 3.70 2.60
N ARG A 133 1.49 2.86 3.63
CA ARG A 133 1.13 1.44 3.47
C ARG A 133 -0.23 1.26 2.78
N GLU A 134 -1.22 2.09 3.10
CA GLU A 134 -2.52 2.05 2.42
C GLU A 134 -2.38 2.36 0.93
N LYS A 135 -1.61 3.39 0.59
CA LYS A 135 -1.33 3.73 -0.81
C LYS A 135 -0.52 2.65 -1.50
N GLN A 136 0.42 2.00 -0.81
CA GLN A 136 1.17 0.88 -1.37
C GLN A 136 0.21 -0.24 -1.76
N ARG A 137 -0.70 -0.62 -0.85
CA ARG A 137 -1.72 -1.65 -1.11
C ARG A 137 -2.60 -1.28 -2.30
N LEU A 138 -3.03 -0.02 -2.41
CA LEU A 138 -3.83 0.46 -3.53
C LEU A 138 -3.06 0.36 -4.86
N LEU A 139 -1.78 0.76 -4.89
CA LEU A 139 -0.93 0.68 -6.08
C LEU A 139 -0.69 -0.77 -6.50
N GLU A 140 -0.47 -1.68 -5.55
CA GLU A 140 -0.31 -3.11 -5.81
C GLU A 140 -1.59 -3.72 -6.39
N GLN A 141 -2.77 -3.38 -5.85
CA GLN A 141 -4.05 -3.82 -6.38
C GLN A 141 -4.32 -3.27 -7.80
N ARG A 142 -4.06 -1.98 -8.03
CA ARG A 142 -4.21 -1.35 -9.36
C ARG A 142 -3.32 -2.04 -10.37
N HIS A 143 -2.07 -2.31 -10.01
CA HIS A 143 -1.14 -3.04 -10.84
C HIS A 143 -1.64 -4.45 -11.14
N ALA A 144 -2.07 -5.21 -10.14
CA ALA A 144 -2.62 -6.55 -10.32
C ALA A 144 -3.82 -6.57 -11.30
N ARG A 145 -4.75 -5.60 -11.14
CA ARG A 145 -5.89 -5.43 -12.04
C ARG A 145 -5.46 -5.08 -13.47
N ALA A 146 -4.48 -4.18 -13.63
CA ALA A 146 -3.94 -3.82 -14.93
C ALA A 146 -3.26 -5.01 -15.61
N THR A 147 -2.46 -5.79 -14.87
CA THR A 147 -1.82 -7.01 -15.39
C THR A 147 -2.83 -8.08 -15.77
N GLN A 148 -3.89 -8.27 -14.96
CA GLN A 148 -4.95 -9.23 -15.25
C GLN A 148 -5.74 -8.82 -16.50
N ARG A 149 -6.13 -7.55 -16.64
CA ARG A 149 -6.79 -7.02 -17.84
C ARG A 149 -5.93 -7.19 -19.09
N ARG A 150 -4.64 -6.89 -19.01
CA ARG A 150 -3.70 -7.06 -20.12
C ARG A 150 -3.52 -8.53 -20.50
N SER A 151 -3.47 -9.43 -19.52
CA SER A 151 -3.40 -10.88 -19.77
C SER A 151 -4.67 -11.39 -20.44
N ALA A 152 -5.85 -11.03 -19.91
CA ALA A 152 -7.14 -11.40 -20.48
C ALA A 152 -7.33 -10.86 -21.90
N GLY A 153 -6.96 -9.59 -22.16
CA GLY A 153 -6.97 -9.00 -23.49
C GLY A 153 -6.05 -9.73 -24.47
N ARG A 154 -4.82 -10.08 -24.05
CA ARG A 154 -3.91 -10.90 -24.87
C ARG A 154 -4.46 -12.29 -25.16
N THR A 155 -5.13 -12.93 -24.19
CA THR A 155 -5.78 -14.23 -24.40
C THR A 155 -6.93 -14.10 -25.39
N LEU A 156 -7.77 -13.07 -25.28
CA LEU A 156 -8.86 -12.80 -26.24
C LEU A 156 -8.32 -12.55 -27.65
N THR A 157 -7.33 -11.66 -27.80
CA THR A 157 -6.69 -11.41 -29.11
C THR A 157 -6.01 -12.66 -29.68
N ARG A 158 -5.42 -13.50 -28.84
CA ARG A 158 -4.80 -14.77 -29.26
C ARG A 158 -5.84 -15.79 -29.71
N VAL A 159 -6.98 -15.90 -29.03
CA VAL A 159 -8.08 -16.80 -29.42
C VAL A 159 -8.69 -16.39 -30.77
N GLU A 160 -8.84 -15.08 -31.03
CA GLU A 160 -9.33 -14.59 -32.32
C GLU A 160 -8.31 -14.80 -33.46
N SER A 161 -7.01 -14.71 -33.19
CA SER A 161 -5.97 -14.79 -34.22
C SER A 161 -5.58 -16.24 -34.57
N SER A 162 -5.57 -17.17 -33.60
CA SER A 162 -5.10 -18.55 -33.87
C SER A 162 -6.22 -19.49 -34.32
N ASP A 163 -7.44 -19.38 -33.80
CA ASP A 163 -8.50 -20.37 -34.09
C ASP A 163 -9.28 -20.05 -35.39
N VAL A 164 -9.34 -18.79 -35.81
CA VAL A 164 -9.97 -18.40 -37.08
C VAL A 164 -9.02 -18.62 -38.27
N MET A 165 -7.74 -18.26 -38.13
CA MET A 165 -6.75 -18.44 -39.21
C MET A 165 -6.39 -19.93 -39.44
N LEU A 166 -6.19 -20.73 -38.38
CA LEU A 166 -5.90 -22.16 -38.52
C LEU A 166 -7.09 -23.01 -39.01
N ARG A 167 -8.31 -22.47 -38.97
CA ARG A 167 -9.50 -23.10 -39.56
C ARG A 167 -9.68 -22.70 -41.02
N PHE A 168 -9.38 -21.45 -41.38
CA PHE A 168 -9.37 -21.00 -42.78
C PHE A 168 -8.28 -21.73 -43.60
N ASP A 169 -7.02 -21.76 -43.13
CA ASP A 169 -5.94 -22.45 -43.86
C ASP A 169 -6.21 -23.96 -44.03
N ARG A 170 -6.88 -24.59 -43.05
CA ARG A 170 -7.27 -26.01 -43.15
C ARG A 170 -8.43 -26.25 -44.09
N PHE A 171 -9.34 -25.29 -44.25
CA PHE A 171 -10.41 -25.37 -45.24
C PHE A 171 -9.87 -25.13 -46.66
N GLU A 172 -8.97 -24.16 -46.83
CA GLU A 172 -8.37 -23.81 -48.12
C GLU A 172 -7.52 -24.97 -48.67
N ASN A 173 -6.61 -25.54 -47.85
CA ASN A 173 -5.83 -26.71 -48.24
C ASN A 173 -6.69 -27.96 -48.50
N ARG A 174 -7.85 -28.10 -47.84
CA ARG A 174 -8.78 -29.21 -48.06
C ARG A 174 -9.53 -29.05 -49.38
N ILE A 175 -9.89 -27.82 -49.75
CA ILE A 175 -10.53 -27.48 -51.02
C ILE A 175 -9.52 -27.66 -52.17
N GLU A 176 -8.29 -27.16 -52.02
CA GLU A 176 -7.22 -27.35 -53.02
C GLU A 176 -6.91 -28.84 -53.26
N HIS A 177 -6.90 -29.66 -52.21
CA HIS A 177 -6.68 -31.10 -52.37
C HIS A 177 -7.87 -31.81 -53.03
N LEU A 178 -9.10 -31.38 -52.74
CA LEU A 178 -10.32 -31.93 -53.36
C LEU A 178 -10.44 -31.49 -54.82
N GLU A 179 -10.02 -30.27 -55.15
CA GLU A 179 -9.97 -29.75 -56.53
C GLU A 179 -8.87 -30.45 -57.32
N ALA A 180 -7.68 -30.66 -56.75
CA ALA A 180 -6.60 -31.40 -57.39
C ALA A 180 -6.93 -32.90 -57.56
N GLU A 181 -7.63 -33.52 -56.60
CA GLU A 181 -8.15 -34.89 -56.75
C GLU A 181 -9.26 -34.96 -57.81
N ALA A 182 -10.13 -33.95 -57.91
CA ALA A 182 -11.17 -33.87 -58.94
C ALA A 182 -10.57 -33.63 -60.35
N GLU A 183 -9.48 -32.89 -60.46
CA GLU A 183 -8.76 -32.67 -61.73
C GLU A 183 -8.01 -33.93 -62.21
N LEU A 184 -7.53 -34.76 -61.29
CA LEU A 184 -6.85 -36.03 -61.60
C LEU A 184 -7.81 -37.21 -61.81
N ALA A 185 -9.01 -37.18 -61.22
CA ALA A 185 -9.98 -38.27 -61.28
C ALA A 185 -11.05 -38.12 -62.38
N ALA A 186 -10.99 -37.10 -63.23
CA ALA A 186 -11.97 -36.90 -64.30
C ALA A 186 -11.59 -37.62 -65.62
N PRO A 187 -12.17 -38.80 -65.95
CA PRO A 187 -12.38 -39.14 -67.33
C PRO A 187 -13.46 -38.21 -67.90
N LYS A 188 -13.25 -37.70 -69.12
CA LYS A 188 -14.27 -36.97 -69.88
C LYS A 188 -15.54 -37.82 -70.00
N GLN A 189 -16.56 -37.51 -69.22
CA GLN A 189 -17.91 -38.02 -69.41
C GLN A 189 -18.90 -36.85 -69.37
N ARG A 190 -19.75 -36.81 -70.38
CA ARG A 190 -20.75 -35.77 -70.63
C ARG A 190 -21.76 -35.75 -69.47
N LEU A 191 -22.06 -34.54 -69.00
CA LEU A 191 -23.12 -34.25 -68.04
C LEU A 191 -24.48 -34.64 -68.64
N ASP A 192 -25.29 -35.33 -67.84
CA ASP A 192 -26.69 -35.60 -68.14
C ASP A 192 -27.56 -34.49 -67.52
N LEU A 193 -28.58 -34.05 -68.26
CA LEU A 193 -29.42 -32.89 -67.95
C LEU A 193 -30.29 -33.09 -66.68
N GLU A 194 -30.35 -34.30 -66.13
CA GLU A 194 -31.16 -34.66 -64.96
C GLU A 194 -30.58 -34.13 -63.63
N ASP A 195 -29.25 -33.99 -63.51
CA ASP A 195 -28.59 -33.55 -62.27
C ASP A 195 -28.71 -32.03 -62.06
N GLU A 196 -28.76 -31.23 -63.13
CA GLU A 196 -28.97 -29.77 -63.08
C GLU A 196 -30.37 -29.41 -62.55
N PHE A 197 -31.41 -30.20 -62.85
CA PHE A 197 -32.76 -29.96 -62.34
C PHE A 197 -32.91 -30.33 -60.86
N SER A 198 -32.17 -31.35 -60.37
CA SER A 198 -32.25 -31.79 -58.97
C SER A 198 -31.68 -30.78 -57.97
N LEU A 199 -30.76 -29.91 -58.41
CA LEU A 199 -30.18 -28.82 -57.62
C LEU A 199 -31.11 -27.60 -57.56
N LEU A 200 -31.86 -27.33 -58.63
CA LEU A 200 -32.88 -26.27 -58.67
C LEU A 200 -34.08 -26.59 -57.75
N GLU A 201 -34.54 -27.84 -57.71
CA GLU A 201 -35.66 -28.26 -56.82
C GLU A 201 -35.29 -28.23 -55.33
N LYS A 202 -34.01 -28.39 -55.00
CA LYS A 202 -33.51 -28.34 -53.61
C LYS A 202 -33.31 -26.91 -53.09
N GLU A 203 -33.17 -25.91 -53.96
CA GLU A 203 -33.08 -24.50 -53.54
C GLU A 203 -34.43 -23.88 -53.18
N ASP A 204 -35.53 -24.34 -53.78
CA ASP A 204 -36.86 -23.80 -53.51
C ASP A 204 -37.51 -24.44 -52.26
N SER A 205 -37.27 -25.72 -51.99
CA SER A 205 -37.82 -26.40 -50.79
C SER A 205 -37.27 -25.85 -49.46
N ILE A 206 -36.01 -25.41 -49.42
CA ILE A 206 -35.40 -24.84 -48.21
C ILE A 206 -35.88 -23.40 -47.94
N LYS A 207 -36.24 -22.62 -48.98
CA LYS A 207 -36.80 -21.27 -48.81
C LYS A 207 -38.22 -21.31 -48.24
N ASP A 208 -39.02 -22.29 -48.63
CA ASP A 208 -40.39 -22.47 -48.14
C ASP A 208 -40.44 -22.91 -46.67
N GLU A 209 -39.58 -23.85 -46.25
CA GLU A 209 -39.46 -24.27 -44.84
C GLU A 209 -38.98 -23.14 -43.91
N LEU A 210 -38.10 -22.26 -44.41
CA LEU A 210 -37.59 -21.10 -43.66
C LEU A 210 -38.63 -19.98 -43.52
N SER A 211 -39.56 -19.85 -44.48
CA SER A 211 -40.70 -18.94 -44.40
C SER A 211 -41.75 -19.39 -43.37
N ALA A 212 -41.99 -20.71 -43.27
CA ALA A 212 -42.91 -21.31 -42.31
C ALA A 212 -42.39 -21.20 -40.86
N LEU A 213 -41.09 -21.42 -40.65
CA LEU A 213 -40.41 -21.22 -39.35
C LEU A 213 -40.37 -19.74 -38.89
N LYS A 214 -40.32 -18.79 -39.82
CA LYS A 214 -40.40 -17.34 -39.49
C LYS A 214 -41.80 -16.89 -39.07
N LYS A 215 -42.87 -17.51 -39.59
CA LYS A 215 -44.26 -17.24 -39.16
C LYS A 215 -44.58 -17.81 -37.77
N SER A 216 -43.92 -18.90 -37.34
CA SER A 216 -44.15 -19.52 -36.02
C SER A 216 -43.36 -18.89 -34.86
N ARG A 217 -42.45 -17.93 -35.11
CA ARG A 217 -41.55 -17.35 -34.08
C ARG A 217 -41.70 -15.83 -33.83
N LYS A 218 -42.74 -15.17 -34.36
CA LYS A 218 -43.01 -13.74 -34.03
C LYS A 218 -43.68 -13.63 -32.65
N PRO A 219 -43.19 -12.78 -31.72
CA PRO A 219 -43.50 -12.86 -30.30
C PRO A 219 -44.91 -12.32 -29.96
N ALA A 220 -45.71 -13.11 -29.24
CA ALA A 220 -46.86 -12.63 -28.48
C ALA A 220 -46.38 -12.22 -27.09
N GLY A 221 -46.08 -10.93 -26.91
CA GLY A 221 -45.50 -10.40 -25.68
C GLY A 221 -45.78 -8.91 -25.50
N GLY A 222 -47.07 -8.57 -25.35
CA GLY A 222 -47.53 -7.44 -24.55
C GLY A 222 -47.60 -6.07 -25.23
N LYS A 223 -48.82 -5.52 -25.32
CA LYS A 223 -49.24 -4.39 -24.47
C LYS A 223 -50.69 -3.94 -24.73
N VAL A 224 -51.39 -3.63 -23.62
CA VAL A 224 -52.38 -2.54 -23.45
C VAL A 224 -53.75 -2.80 -24.11
N GLU A 225 -54.92 -2.67 -23.49
CA GLU A 225 -55.54 -1.58 -22.68
C GLU A 225 -56.83 -2.18 -22.03
N LYS A 226 -57.12 -2.03 -20.73
CA LYS A 226 -57.86 -0.96 -20.03
C LYS A 226 -59.37 -0.85 -20.39
N LYS A 227 -60.20 -0.85 -19.31
CA LYS A 227 -61.59 -0.32 -19.18
C LYS A 227 -62.70 -1.11 -19.91
N ASP A 228 -63.90 -1.32 -19.35
CA ASP A 228 -64.68 -0.62 -18.32
C ASP A 228 -65.39 -1.60 -17.37
#